data_AF-A0A7X3AR35-F1
#
_entry.id   AF-A0A7X3AR35-F1
#
_cell.length_a   1.000
_cell.length_b   1.000
_cell.length_c   1.000
_cell.angle_alpha   90.00
_cell.angle_beta   90.00
_cell.angle_gamma   90.00
#
_symmetry.space_group_name_H-M   'P 1'
#
loop_
_entity.id
_entity.type
_entity.pdbx_description
1 polymer ?
#
loop_
_entity_poly.entity_id
_entity_poly.type
_entity_poly.pdbx_seq_one_letter_code
_entity_poly.pdbx_strand_id
1 'polypeptide(L)' 'MSQDALAERLQVSRQAVSRWERDETMPETDKVVALADIFGVTTDYLLRLQPEQTEPEEKQPPPQERKDWVERFGL' A
#
# COMPACT_ATOMS: atom_id res chain seq x y z
N MET A 1 -17.00 -8.19 -2.34
CA MET A 1 -17.58 -8.07 -0.98
C MET A 1 -18.35 -6.75 -0.93
N SER A 2 -19.56 -6.71 -0.36
CA SER A 2 -20.31 -5.45 -0.18
C SER A 2 -19.93 -4.75 1.13
N GLN A 3 -20.24 -3.45 1.24
CA GLN A 3 -20.04 -2.68 2.49
C GLN A 3 -20.79 -3.30 3.68
N ASP A 4 -22.03 -3.75 3.45
CA ASP A 4 -22.85 -4.41 4.46
C ASP A 4 -22.21 -5.72 4.95
N ALA A 5 -21.74 -6.56 4.03
CA ALA A 5 -21.08 -7.82 4.38
C ALA A 5 -19.75 -7.59 5.13
N LEU A 6 -19.00 -6.54 4.78
CA LEU A 6 -17.77 -6.19 5.49
C LEU A 6 -18.07 -5.65 6.90
N ALA A 7 -19.09 -4.81 7.03
CA ALA A 7 -19.53 -4.27 8.31
C ALA A 7 -20.00 -5.37 9.28
N GLU A 8 -20.76 -6.35 8.79
CA GLU A 8 -21.17 -7.52 9.57
C GLU A 8 -19.98 -8.33 10.08
N ARG A 9 -18.98 -8.58 9.23
CA ARG A 9 -17.76 -9.32 9.60
C ARG A 9 -16.92 -8.58 10.64
N LEU A 10 -16.85 -7.26 10.56
CA LEU A 10 -16.06 -6.42 11.45
C LEU A 10 -16.83 -5.99 12.72
N GLN A 11 -18.12 -6.33 12.82
CA GLN A 11 -19.03 -5.91 13.88
C GLN A 11 -19.09 -4.38 14.03
N VAL A 12 -19.16 -3.68 12.90
CA VAL A 12 -19.31 -2.22 12.83
C VAL A 12 -20.55 -1.86 12.01
N SER A 13 -20.92 -0.59 12.00
CA SER A 13 -22.01 -0.14 11.12
C SER A 13 -21.54 -0.03 9.66
N ARG A 14 -22.45 -0.26 8.71
CA ARG A 14 -22.23 0.04 7.29
C ARG A 14 -21.72 1.47 7.06
N GLN A 15 -22.24 2.41 7.87
CA GLN A 15 -21.84 3.81 7.80
C GLN A 15 -20.37 4.02 8.21
N ALA A 16 -19.84 3.26 9.20
CA ALA A 16 -18.43 3.31 9.55
C ALA A 16 -17.54 2.91 8.36
N VAL A 17 -17.85 1.77 7.72
CA VAL A 17 -17.14 1.33 6.50
C VAL A 17 -17.22 2.39 5.40
N SER A 18 -18.39 2.95 5.15
CA SER A 18 -18.57 4.01 4.14
C SER A 18 -17.82 5.31 4.47
N ARG A 19 -17.53 5.59 5.75
CA ARG A 19 -16.70 6.74 6.15
C ARG A 19 -15.21 6.44 5.99
N TRP A 20 -14.78 5.22 6.29
CA TRP A 20 -13.40 4.78 6.05
C TRP A 20 -13.03 4.84 4.57
N GLU A 21 -13.90 4.34 3.70
CA GLU A 21 -13.67 4.35 2.24
C GLU A 21 -13.65 5.76 1.63
N ARG A 22 -14.12 6.78 2.36
CA ARG A 22 -14.14 8.18 1.93
C ARG A 22 -13.15 9.04 2.73
N ASP A 23 -12.25 8.41 3.47
CA ASP A 23 -11.22 9.05 4.30
C ASP A 23 -11.77 10.03 5.35
N GLU A 24 -13.05 9.91 5.74
CA GLU A 24 -13.65 10.80 6.74
C GLU A 24 -13.28 10.42 8.17
N THR A 25 -13.00 9.14 8.40
CA THR A 25 -12.61 8.59 9.69
C THR A 25 -11.63 7.45 9.48
N MET A 26 -10.79 7.18 10.47
CA MET A 26 -9.89 6.03 10.44
C MET A 26 -10.50 4.83 11.19
N PRO A 27 -10.36 3.59 10.69
CA PRO A 27 -10.64 2.40 11.50
C PRO A 27 -9.74 2.32 12.73
N GLU A 28 -10.27 1.73 13.81
CA GLU A 28 -9.48 1.37 14.99
C GLU A 28 -8.42 0.30 14.65
N THR A 29 -7.36 0.21 15.46
CA THR A 29 -6.23 -0.69 15.17
C THR A 29 -6.64 -2.16 15.03
N ASP A 30 -7.58 -2.64 15.85
CA ASP A 30 -8.11 -4.00 15.74
C ASP A 30 -8.83 -4.22 14.40
N LYS A 31 -9.56 -3.20 13.90
CA LYS A 31 -10.22 -3.24 12.59
C LYS A 31 -9.22 -3.21 11.45
N VAL A 32 -8.12 -2.46 11.57
CA VAL A 32 -7.03 -2.47 10.58
C VAL A 32 -6.42 -3.87 10.46
N VAL A 33 -6.15 -4.54 11.58
CA VAL A 33 -5.64 -5.91 11.58
C VAL A 33 -6.66 -6.87 10.93
N ALA A 34 -7.93 -6.79 11.33
CA ALA A 34 -8.97 -7.63 10.76
C ALA A 34 -9.18 -7.39 9.25
N LEU A 35 -9.09 -6.13 8.80
CA LEU A 35 -9.12 -5.78 7.38
C LEU A 35 -7.95 -6.41 6.62
N ALA A 36 -6.73 -6.35 7.20
CA ALA A 36 -5.54 -6.95 6.61
C ALA A 36 -5.73 -8.47 6.41
N ASP A 37 -6.26 -9.16 7.43
CA ASP A 37 -6.56 -10.59 7.37
C ASP A 37 -7.66 -10.92 6.33
N ILE A 38 -8.74 -10.13 6.29
CA ILE A 38 -9.86 -10.33 5.35
C ILE A 38 -9.41 -10.19 3.89
N PHE A 39 -8.54 -9.21 3.61
CA PHE A 39 -8.05 -8.93 2.27
C PHE A 39 -6.76 -9.68 1.91
N GLY A 40 -6.13 -10.36 2.86
CA GLY A 40 -4.87 -11.08 2.64
C GLY A 40 -3.69 -10.17 2.35
N VAL A 41 -3.66 -8.99 2.98
CA VAL A 41 -2.61 -7.97 2.83
C VAL A 41 -1.95 -7.68 4.17
N THR A 42 -0.87 -6.91 4.18
CA THR A 42 -0.25 -6.44 5.43
C THR A 42 -1.00 -5.21 5.96
N THR A 43 -0.91 -4.96 7.26
CA THR A 43 -1.40 -3.71 7.85
C THR A 43 -0.69 -2.49 7.26
N ASP A 44 0.60 -2.63 6.98
CA ASP A 44 1.41 -1.63 6.29
C ASP A 44 0.83 -1.26 4.91
N TYR A 45 0.35 -2.22 4.12
CA TYR A 45 -0.33 -1.96 2.85
C TYR A 45 -1.58 -1.09 3.01
N LEU A 46 -2.34 -1.26 4.10
CA LEU A 46 -3.55 -0.48 4.38
C LEU A 46 -3.25 0.93 4.91
N LEU A 47 -2.13 1.12 5.60
CA LEU A 47 -1.79 2.35 6.30
C LEU A 47 -0.87 3.29 5.50
N ARG A 48 -0.19 2.78 4.47
CA ARG A 48 0.67 3.59 3.62
C ARG A 48 -0.16 4.47 2.70
N LEU A 49 0.10 5.78 2.76
CA LEU A 49 -0.61 6.79 1.97
C LEU A 49 -0.33 6.72 0.46
N GLN A 50 0.71 5.99 0.04
CA GLN A 50 0.98 5.58 -1.33
C GLN A 50 1.76 4.25 -1.28
N PRO A 51 1.58 3.31 -2.21
CA PRO A 51 2.72 2.47 -2.52
C PRO A 51 3.80 3.45 -2.92
N GLU A 52 4.88 3.53 -2.14
CA GLU A 52 6.14 3.87 -2.77
C GLU A 52 6.16 2.96 -3.99
N GLN A 53 6.02 3.55 -5.18
CA GLN A 53 6.51 2.89 -6.35
C GLN A 53 7.97 2.71 -5.98
N THR A 54 8.32 1.56 -5.39
CA THR A 54 9.61 0.98 -5.61
C THR A 54 9.60 0.74 -7.11
N GLU A 55 9.85 1.81 -7.88
CA GLU A 55 10.51 1.71 -9.15
C GLU A 55 11.57 0.65 -8.90
N PRO A 56 11.57 -0.46 -9.65
CA PRO A 56 12.55 -1.51 -9.44
C PRO A 56 13.88 -0.78 -9.40
N GLU A 57 14.53 -0.78 -8.24
CA GLU A 57 15.73 -0.03 -7.95
C GLU A 57 16.59 -0.12 -9.20
N GLU A 58 16.59 0.94 -10.04
CA GLU A 58 17.43 0.97 -11.21
C GLU A 58 18.79 0.98 -10.57
N LYS A 59 19.38 -0.22 -10.47
CA LYS A 59 20.70 -0.44 -9.93
C LYS A 59 21.57 0.47 -10.76
N GLN A 60 21.81 1.68 -10.26
CA GLN A 60 22.73 2.58 -10.90
C GLN A 60 23.99 1.74 -11.04
N PRO A 61 24.52 1.59 -12.26
CA PRO A 61 25.67 0.72 -12.47
C PRO A 61 26.71 1.05 -11.40
N PRO A 62 27.33 0.04 -10.77
CA PRO A 62 28.39 0.24 -9.80
C PRO A 62 29.34 1.31 -10.33
N PRO A 63 29.92 2.19 -9.48
CA PRO A 63 30.72 3.33 -9.95
C PRO A 63 31.78 2.98 -11.01
N GLN A 64 32.28 1.74 -11.04
CA GLN A 64 33.13 1.21 -12.11
C GLN A 64 32.47 1.18 -13.50
N GLU A 65 31.23 0.69 -13.63
CA GLU A 65 30.53 0.55 -14.92
C GLU A 65 30.07 1.90 -15.49
N ARG A 66 30.00 2.96 -14.68
CA ARG A 66 29.61 4.30 -15.16
C ARG A 66 30.60 4.87 -16.17
N LYS A 67 31.89 4.58 -16.01
CA LYS A 67 32.93 5.02 -16.95
C LYS A 67 32.80 4.32 -18.30
N ASP A 68 32.60 3.01 -18.27
CA ASP A 68 32.44 2.21 -19.48
C ASP A 68 31.20 2.63 -20.28
N TRP A 69 30.12 3.03 -19.61
CA TRP A 69 28.92 3.55 -20.27
C TRP A 69 29.13 4.94 -20.89
N VAL A 70 29.83 5.83 -20.21
CA VAL A 70 30.20 7.16 -20.74
C VAL A 70 31.10 7.01 -21.97
N GLU A 71 32.09 6.11 -21.92
CA GLU A 71 32.99 5.85 -23.05
C GLU A 71 32.30 5.13 -24.23
N ARG A 72 31.40 4.18 -23.94
CA ARG A 72 30.70 3.39 -24.97
C ARG A 72 29.57 4.15 -25.65
N PHE A 73 28.90 5.06 -24.95
CA PHE A 73 27.73 5.79 -25.46
C PHE A 73 27.98 7.29 -25.68
N GLY A 74 29.16 7.80 -25.32
CA GLY A 74 29.63 9.14 -25.70
C GLY A 74 28.81 10.30 -25.12
N LEU A 75 28.34 10.17 -23.88
CA LEU A 75 27.60 11.19 -23.13
C LEU A 75 28.54 12.09 -22.31
#